data_AF-A0A933Q8Q4-F1
#
_entry.id   AF-A0A933Q8Q4-F1
#
_cell.length_a   1.000
_cell.length_b   1.000
_cell.length_c   1.000
_cell.angle_alpha   90.00
_cell.angle_beta   90.00
_cell.angle_gamma   90.00
#
_symmetry.space_group_name_H-M   'P 1'
#
loop_
_entity.id
_entity.type
_entity.pdbx_description
1 polymer ?
#
loop_
_entity_poly.entity_id
_entity_poly.type
_entity_poly.pdbx_seq_one_letter_code
_entity_poly.pdbx_strand_id
1 'polypeptide(L)'
;MGKKSALHSIILLAVVVITFFWITNEILSNFSLQFTAILLLTLIFTHHLLKPASFKLVESTVSTMAVILVVSSTGHLSSPLFFLNYFLLFELSLLLEPVIPLVLSAALLIFYFLTGDIGGSPLRFLELAAFPFMTPLAYFFGKIYLKEENQKKEIKGLEKKIEKLEEELVEEEIQNKQISK
;
A
#
# COMPACT_ATOMS: atom_id res chain seq x y z
N MET A 1 -4.11 -2.31 17.06
CA MET A 1 -4.42 -2.20 15.62
C MET A 1 -5.84 -1.67 15.50
N GLY A 2 -6.10 -0.65 14.66
CA GLY A 2 -7.46 -0.12 14.49
C GLY A 2 -8.36 -1.09 13.72
N LYS A 3 -9.69 -0.98 13.85
CA LYS A 3 -10.66 -1.84 13.13
C LYS A 3 -10.44 -1.83 11.61
N LYS A 4 -10.15 -0.66 11.03
CA LYS A 4 -9.86 -0.48 9.60
C LYS A 4 -8.58 -1.21 9.18
N SER A 5 -7.48 -1.02 9.93
CA SER A 5 -6.21 -1.70 9.66
C SER A 5 -6.35 -3.23 9.77
N ALA A 6 -7.15 -3.72 10.72
CA ALA A 6 -7.43 -5.15 10.84
C ALA A 6 -8.15 -5.70 9.60
N LEU A 7 -9.15 -4.99 9.10
CA LEU A 7 -9.86 -5.37 7.88
C LEU A 7 -8.93 -5.37 6.66
N HIS A 8 -8.12 -4.32 6.48
CA HIS A 8 -7.14 -4.27 5.40
C HIS A 8 -6.11 -5.41 5.48
N SER A 9 -5.59 -5.71 6.68
CA SER A 9 -4.70 -6.85 6.88
C SER A 9 -5.36 -8.17 6.49
N ILE A 10 -6.61 -8.41 6.92
CA ILE A 10 -7.34 -9.64 6.58
C ILE A 10 -7.49 -9.78 5.05
N ILE A 11 -7.86 -8.70 4.37
CA ILE A 11 -8.00 -8.70 2.91
C ILE A 11 -6.66 -9.02 2.24
N LEU A 12 -5.57 -8.37 2.64
CA LEU A 12 -4.25 -8.62 2.05
C LEU A 12 -3.73 -10.03 2.36
N LEU A 13 -3.99 -10.56 3.56
CA LEU A 13 -3.68 -11.95 3.88
C LEU A 13 -4.47 -12.92 3.00
N ALA A 14 -5.76 -12.65 2.78
CA ALA A 14 -6.57 -13.45 1.86
C ALA A 14 -5.99 -13.41 0.44
N VAL A 15 -5.50 -12.25 -0.02
CA VAL A 15 -4.82 -12.14 -1.32
C VAL A 15 -3.59 -13.04 -1.37
N VAL A 16 -2.70 -12.98 -0.39
CA VAL A 16 -1.51 -13.85 -0.31
C VAL A 16 -1.89 -15.34 -0.36
N VAL A 17 -2.94 -15.74 0.38
CA VAL A 17 -3.44 -17.12 0.38
C VAL A 17 -4.01 -17.51 -0.98
N ILE A 18 -4.77 -16.63 -1.63
CA ILE A 18 -5.28 -16.87 -2.99
C ILE A 18 -4.12 -17.02 -3.98
N THR A 19 -3.08 -16.18 -3.88
CA THR A 19 -1.88 -16.31 -4.73
C THR A 19 -1.14 -17.61 -4.47
N PHE A 20 -1.09 -18.07 -3.22
CA PHE A 20 -0.50 -19.36 -2.87
C PHE A 20 -1.20 -20.51 -3.58
N PHE A 21 -2.54 -20.57 -3.52
CA PHE A 21 -3.30 -21.57 -4.27
C PHE A 21 -3.16 -21.43 -5.79
N TRP A 22 -2.98 -20.21 -6.30
CA TRP A 22 -2.72 -19.97 -7.72
C TRP A 22 -1.39 -20.57 -8.18
N ILE A 23 -0.30 -20.28 -7.47
CA ILE A 23 1.06 -20.67 -7.87
C ILE A 23 1.29 -22.17 -7.64
N THR A 24 0.68 -22.75 -6.63
CA THR A 24 0.79 -24.20 -6.36
C THR A 24 -0.01 -25.07 -7.34
N ASN A 25 -0.87 -24.47 -8.16
CA ASN A 25 -1.61 -25.18 -9.18
C ASN A 25 -0.83 -25.19 -10.52
N GLU A 26 -0.56 -26.39 -11.04
CA GLU A 26 0.24 -26.58 -12.27
C GLU A 26 -0.38 -25.91 -13.51
N ILE A 27 -1.71 -25.83 -13.61
CA ILE A 27 -2.38 -25.25 -14.77
C ILE A 27 -2.37 -23.73 -14.67
N LEU A 28 -2.80 -23.19 -13.53
CA LEU A 28 -2.92 -21.74 -13.31
C LEU A 28 -1.56 -21.04 -13.31
N SER A 29 -0.53 -21.68 -12.75
CA SER A 29 0.82 -21.11 -12.64
C SER A 29 1.41 -20.72 -14.01
N ASN A 30 1.08 -21.45 -15.09
CA ASN A 30 1.50 -21.14 -16.46
C ASN A 30 0.95 -19.81 -17.00
N PHE A 31 -0.15 -19.32 -16.43
CA PHE A 31 -0.80 -18.07 -16.84
C PHE A 31 -0.45 -16.88 -15.92
N SER A 32 0.44 -17.08 -14.94
CA SER A 32 0.73 -16.09 -13.91
C SER A 32 1.28 -14.78 -14.50
N LEU A 33 2.18 -14.85 -15.49
CA LEU A 33 2.75 -13.66 -16.13
C LEU A 33 1.71 -12.87 -16.92
N GLN A 34 0.84 -13.56 -17.66
CA GLN A 34 -0.26 -12.96 -18.42
C GLN A 34 -1.25 -12.31 -17.46
N PHE A 35 -1.58 -12.98 -16.35
CA PHE A 35 -2.47 -12.44 -15.34
C PHE A 35 -1.87 -11.22 -14.63
N THR A 36 -0.57 -11.25 -14.29
CA THR A 36 0.15 -10.07 -13.79
C THR A 36 0.07 -8.90 -14.78
N ALA A 37 0.26 -9.14 -16.08
CA ALA A 37 0.17 -8.08 -17.09
C ALA A 37 -1.24 -7.46 -17.13
N ILE A 38 -2.28 -8.28 -17.06
CA ILE A 38 -3.68 -7.82 -16.99
C ILE A 38 -3.92 -7.00 -15.73
N LEU A 39 -3.41 -7.44 -14.58
CA LEU A 39 -3.52 -6.71 -13.30
C LEU A 39 -2.87 -5.32 -13.40
N LEU A 40 -1.64 -5.24 -13.92
CA LEU A 40 -0.93 -3.97 -14.07
C LEU A 40 -1.61 -3.03 -15.07
N LEU A 41 -2.07 -3.56 -16.21
CA LEU A 41 -2.83 -2.76 -17.18
C LEU A 41 -4.11 -2.22 -16.56
N THR A 42 -4.83 -3.05 -15.80
CA THR A 42 -6.06 -2.64 -15.11
C THR A 42 -5.77 -1.53 -14.09
N LEU A 43 -4.66 -1.63 -13.35
CA LEU A 43 -4.24 -0.61 -12.39
C LEU A 43 -3.94 0.72 -13.08
N ILE A 44 -3.15 0.71 -14.16
CA ILE A 44 -2.80 1.91 -14.94
C ILE A 44 -4.06 2.53 -15.56
N PHE A 45 -4.91 1.71 -16.19
CA PHE A 45 -6.10 2.18 -16.87
C PHE A 45 -7.11 2.78 -15.89
N THR A 46 -7.31 2.14 -14.74
CA THR A 46 -8.18 2.65 -13.67
C THR A 46 -7.67 3.99 -13.13
N HIS A 47 -6.36 4.09 -12.87
CA HIS A 47 -5.78 5.32 -12.35
C HIS A 47 -5.88 6.48 -13.36
N HIS A 48 -5.62 6.19 -14.64
CA HIS A 48 -5.61 7.22 -15.68
C HIS A 48 -7.01 7.69 -16.10
N LEU A 49 -7.97 6.77 -16.26
CA LEU A 49 -9.30 7.12 -16.77
C LEU A 49 -10.28 7.53 -15.68
N LEU A 50 -10.31 6.82 -14.54
CA LEU A 50 -11.40 6.96 -13.57
C LEU A 50 -11.10 8.01 -12.50
N LYS A 51 -9.84 8.43 -12.34
CA LYS A 51 -9.36 9.38 -11.30
C LYS A 51 -10.09 9.23 -9.95
N PRO A 52 -10.24 8.00 -9.41
CA PRO A 52 -11.08 7.80 -8.24
C PRO A 52 -10.51 8.51 -7.01
N ALA A 53 -11.39 9.12 -6.21
CA ALA A 53 -10.99 9.92 -5.03
C ALA A 53 -10.27 9.11 -3.93
N SER A 54 -10.45 7.77 -3.88
CA SER A 54 -9.79 6.90 -2.91
C SER A 54 -9.88 5.42 -3.33
N PHE A 55 -8.87 4.93 -4.07
CA PHE A 55 -8.78 3.52 -4.50
C PHE A 55 -7.67 2.73 -3.82
N LYS A 56 -7.10 3.28 -2.73
CA LYS A 56 -5.85 2.81 -2.11
C LYS A 56 -5.86 1.33 -1.75
N LEU A 57 -6.99 0.78 -1.27
CA LEU A 57 -7.09 -0.63 -0.90
C LEU A 57 -7.07 -1.56 -2.12
N VAL A 58 -7.79 -1.21 -3.19
CA VAL A 58 -7.82 -2.03 -4.41
C VAL A 58 -6.46 -1.98 -5.09
N GLU A 59 -5.84 -0.79 -5.17
CA GLU A 59 -4.47 -0.60 -5.66
C GLU A 59 -3.49 -1.48 -4.89
N SER A 60 -3.51 -1.40 -3.55
CA SER A 60 -2.70 -2.23 -2.67
C SER A 60 -2.91 -3.73 -2.88
N THR A 61 -4.16 -4.17 -3.05
CA THR A 61 -4.51 -5.57 -3.32
C THR A 61 -3.97 -6.04 -4.68
N VAL A 62 -4.15 -5.25 -5.72
CA VAL A 62 -3.70 -5.56 -7.08
C VAL A 62 -2.17 -5.58 -7.13
N SER A 63 -1.49 -4.57 -6.57
CA SER A 63 -0.03 -4.53 -6.47
C SER A 63 0.51 -5.73 -5.71
N THR A 64 -0.08 -6.10 -4.56
CA THR A 64 0.34 -7.27 -3.77
C THR A 64 0.26 -8.55 -4.61
N MET A 65 -0.87 -8.80 -5.28
CA MET A 65 -1.04 -9.98 -6.11
C MET A 65 -0.05 -9.99 -7.28
N ALA A 66 0.10 -8.86 -7.99
CA ALA A 66 0.97 -8.72 -9.15
C ALA A 66 2.44 -8.96 -8.79
N VAL A 67 2.92 -8.40 -7.69
CA VAL A 67 4.30 -8.57 -7.20
C VAL A 67 4.57 -10.02 -6.84
N ILE A 68 3.69 -10.67 -6.06
CA ILE A 68 3.89 -12.06 -5.67
C ILE A 68 3.91 -12.97 -6.91
N LEU A 69 2.94 -12.80 -7.83
CA LEU A 69 2.87 -13.59 -9.06
C LEU A 69 4.11 -13.43 -9.93
N VAL A 70 4.56 -12.18 -10.16
CA VAL A 70 5.71 -11.95 -11.06
C VAL A 70 6.99 -12.51 -10.47
N VAL A 71 7.20 -12.35 -9.16
CA VAL A 71 8.41 -12.84 -8.48
C VAL A 71 8.44 -14.36 -8.46
N SER A 72 7.32 -15.00 -8.10
CA SER A 72 7.25 -16.47 -8.09
C SER A 72 7.43 -17.05 -9.49
N SER A 73 6.85 -16.42 -10.52
CA SER A 73 6.98 -16.90 -11.91
C SER A 73 8.37 -16.69 -12.51
N THR A 74 9.21 -15.84 -11.92
CA THR A 74 10.55 -15.49 -12.45
C THR A 74 11.70 -16.06 -11.63
N GLY A 75 11.43 -17.06 -10.79
CA GLY A 75 12.46 -17.79 -10.03
C GLY A 75 12.36 -17.65 -8.51
N HIS A 76 11.22 -17.20 -7.97
CA HIS A 76 10.96 -17.11 -6.54
C HIS A 76 12.06 -16.32 -5.81
N LEU A 77 12.75 -16.94 -4.85
CA LEU A 77 13.85 -16.35 -4.07
C LEU A 77 15.10 -16.00 -4.89
N SER A 78 15.24 -16.55 -6.10
CA SER A 78 16.34 -16.22 -7.02
C SER A 78 15.90 -15.28 -8.13
N SER A 79 14.68 -14.74 -8.07
CA SER A 79 14.19 -13.77 -9.03
C SER A 79 14.97 -12.46 -8.90
N PRO A 80 15.45 -11.87 -10.01
CA PRO A 80 16.01 -10.51 -9.99
C PRO A 80 14.96 -9.45 -9.63
N LEU A 81 13.67 -9.81 -9.62
CA LEU A 81 12.57 -8.94 -9.23
C LEU A 81 12.19 -9.10 -7.75
N PHE A 82 12.90 -9.92 -6.96
CA PHE A 82 12.55 -10.17 -5.57
C PHE A 82 12.45 -8.89 -4.73
N PHE A 83 13.29 -7.89 -5.04
CA PHE A 83 13.28 -6.59 -4.37
C PHE A 83 11.93 -5.86 -4.45
N LEU A 84 11.07 -6.20 -5.41
CA LEU A 84 9.71 -5.65 -5.50
C LEU A 84 8.88 -5.98 -4.25
N ASN A 85 9.13 -7.10 -3.57
CA ASN A 85 8.47 -7.40 -2.30
C ASN A 85 8.84 -6.37 -1.22
N TYR A 86 10.10 -5.91 -1.19
CA TYR A 86 10.49 -4.85 -0.26
C TYR A 86 9.84 -3.53 -0.64
N PHE A 87 9.82 -3.20 -1.93
CA PHE A 87 9.15 -1.99 -2.42
C PHE A 87 7.65 -1.98 -2.10
N LEU A 88 6.99 -3.14 -2.24
CA LEU A 88 5.60 -3.36 -1.86
C LEU A 88 5.36 -3.04 -0.38
N LEU A 89 6.29 -3.40 0.53
CA LEU A 89 6.16 -3.02 1.95
C LEU A 89 6.11 -1.49 2.12
N PHE A 90 6.93 -0.73 1.38
CA PHE A 90 6.87 0.74 1.42
C PHE A 90 5.57 1.26 0.81
N GLU A 91 5.20 0.78 -0.36
CA GLU A 91 3.96 1.15 -1.05
C GLU A 91 2.75 1.03 -0.11
N LEU A 92 2.61 -0.12 0.56
CA LEU A 92 1.49 -0.37 1.47
C LEU A 92 1.52 0.52 2.72
N SER A 93 2.71 0.85 3.20
CA SER A 93 2.87 1.76 4.34
C SER A 93 2.43 3.20 4.00
N LEU A 94 2.59 3.60 2.73
CA LEU A 94 2.23 4.93 2.22
C LEU A 94 0.76 5.00 1.78
N LEU A 95 0.24 3.93 1.18
CA LEU A 95 -1.15 3.87 0.72
C LEU A 95 -2.14 3.57 1.85
N LEU A 96 -1.79 2.68 2.77
CA LEU A 96 -2.69 2.21 3.84
C LEU A 96 -2.19 2.69 5.20
N GLU A 97 -2.35 1.87 6.24
CA GLU A 97 -1.87 2.17 7.58
C GLU A 97 -0.43 1.66 7.78
N PRO A 98 0.43 2.40 8.51
CA PRO A 98 1.84 2.03 8.66
C PRO A 98 2.09 0.66 9.30
N VAL A 99 1.10 0.07 9.98
CA VAL A 99 1.19 -1.27 10.59
C VAL A 99 1.04 -2.39 9.56
N ILE A 100 0.42 -2.14 8.40
CA ILE A 100 0.16 -3.16 7.38
C ILE A 100 1.43 -3.90 6.90
N PRO A 101 2.57 -3.23 6.63
CA PRO A 101 3.80 -3.90 6.25
C PRO A 101 4.31 -4.91 7.27
N LEU A 102 4.06 -4.72 8.57
CA LEU A 102 4.45 -5.70 9.61
C LEU A 102 3.75 -7.03 9.40
N VAL A 103 2.43 -6.98 9.17
CA VAL A 103 1.61 -8.16 8.94
C VAL A 103 1.98 -8.81 7.61
N LEU A 104 2.09 -8.01 6.55
CA LEU A 104 2.39 -8.55 5.22
C LEU A 104 3.79 -9.12 5.13
N SER A 105 4.79 -8.50 5.75
CA SER A 105 6.15 -9.07 5.83
C SER A 105 6.14 -10.47 6.43
N ALA A 106 5.41 -10.69 7.52
CA ALA A 106 5.32 -12.01 8.12
C ALA A 106 4.64 -13.01 7.18
N ALA A 107 3.59 -12.58 6.49
CA ALA A 107 2.90 -13.42 5.51
C ALA A 107 3.77 -13.76 4.30
N LEU A 108 4.54 -12.80 3.77
CA LEU A 108 5.46 -13.00 2.65
C LEU A 108 6.63 -13.91 3.04
N LEU A 109 7.17 -13.75 4.25
CA LEU A 109 8.18 -14.66 4.80
C LEU A 109 7.67 -16.11 4.80
N ILE A 110 6.47 -16.34 5.35
CA ILE A 110 5.85 -17.67 5.38
C ILE A 110 5.58 -18.17 3.95
N PHE A 111 5.03 -17.31 3.10
CA PHE A 111 4.72 -17.64 1.71
C PHE A 111 5.95 -18.14 0.95
N TYR A 112 7.05 -17.39 0.96
CA TYR A 112 8.27 -17.76 0.25
C TYR A 112 9.03 -18.89 0.95
N PHE A 113 8.84 -19.06 2.25
CA PHE A 113 9.36 -20.22 2.95
C PHE A 113 8.66 -21.51 2.51
N LEU A 114 7.36 -21.46 2.24
CA LEU A 114 6.58 -22.63 1.80
C LEU A 114 6.69 -22.91 0.29
N THR A 115 6.87 -21.88 -0.52
CA THR A 115 6.89 -22.00 -2.00
C THR A 115 8.29 -21.98 -2.60
N GLY A 116 9.27 -21.40 -1.91
CA GLY A 116 10.63 -21.28 -2.38
C GLY A 116 11.47 -22.51 -2.06
N ASP A 117 12.34 -22.91 -2.98
CA ASP A 117 13.42 -23.85 -2.68
C ASP A 117 14.51 -23.13 -1.87
N ILE A 118 14.56 -23.37 -0.57
CA ILE A 118 15.52 -22.75 0.36
C ILE A 118 16.85 -23.54 0.40
N GLY A 119 16.88 -24.77 -0.10
CA GLY A 119 18.02 -25.69 0.05
C GLY A 119 19.23 -25.39 -0.85
N GLY A 120 19.04 -24.61 -1.92
CA GLY A 120 20.04 -24.48 -2.99
C GLY A 120 21.17 -23.46 -2.78
N SER A 121 21.00 -22.42 -1.93
CA SER A 121 22.04 -21.40 -1.72
C SER A 121 21.84 -20.56 -0.45
N PRO A 122 22.91 -20.26 0.32
CA PRO A 122 22.86 -19.34 1.45
C PRO A 122 22.32 -17.94 1.10
N LEU A 123 22.50 -17.48 -0.14
CA LEU A 123 21.99 -16.18 -0.59
C LEU A 123 20.47 -16.09 -0.51
N ARG A 124 19.75 -17.20 -0.69
CA ARG A 124 18.28 -17.23 -0.61
C ARG A 124 17.77 -16.95 0.81
N PHE A 125 18.54 -17.34 1.84
CA PHE A 125 18.24 -16.97 3.22
C PHE A 125 18.48 -15.49 3.47
N LEU A 126 19.46 -14.88 2.80
CA LEU A 126 19.74 -13.45 2.95
C LEU A 126 18.59 -12.60 2.42
N GLU A 127 18.01 -12.98 1.27
CA GLU A 127 16.81 -12.34 0.71
C GLU A 127 15.62 -12.41 1.69
N LEU A 128 15.40 -13.55 2.34
CA LEU A 128 14.38 -13.66 3.39
C LEU A 128 14.73 -12.86 4.64
N ALA A 129 15.99 -12.87 5.05
CA ALA A 129 16.47 -12.14 6.22
C ALA A 129 16.32 -10.62 6.07
N ALA A 130 16.25 -10.09 4.84
CA ALA A 130 16.02 -8.68 4.59
C ALA A 130 14.62 -8.20 5.03
N PHE A 131 13.59 -9.05 5.07
CA PHE A 131 12.23 -8.66 5.49
C PHE A 131 12.20 -8.02 6.90
N PRO A 132 12.75 -8.66 7.96
CA PRO A 132 12.87 -8.05 9.28
C PRO A 132 13.57 -6.69 9.31
N PHE A 133 14.47 -6.40 8.38
CA PHE A 133 15.18 -5.10 8.31
C PHE A 133 14.40 -4.05 7.51
N MET A 134 13.81 -4.44 6.38
CA MET A 134 13.07 -3.52 5.51
C MET A 134 11.71 -3.13 6.09
N THR A 135 11.09 -4.02 6.86
CA THR A 135 9.76 -3.79 7.45
C THR A 135 9.68 -2.63 8.45
N PRO A 136 10.56 -2.53 9.47
CA PRO A 136 10.55 -1.38 10.37
C PRO A 136 10.86 -0.07 9.65
N LEU A 137 11.69 -0.11 8.60
CA LEU A 137 11.93 1.06 7.74
C LEU A 137 10.64 1.46 7.03
N ALA A 138 9.96 0.52 6.36
CA ALA A 138 8.67 0.78 5.72
C ALA A 138 7.63 1.34 6.71
N TYR A 139 7.51 0.75 7.90
CA TYR A 139 6.65 1.24 8.98
C TYR A 139 6.95 2.69 9.36
N PHE A 140 8.23 3.02 9.55
CA PHE A 140 8.65 4.37 9.94
C PHE A 140 8.36 5.40 8.84
N PHE A 141 8.64 5.05 7.58
CA PHE A 141 8.32 5.89 6.42
C PHE A 141 6.82 6.17 6.31
N GLY A 142 5.96 5.15 6.47
CA GLY A 142 4.51 5.35 6.48
C GLY A 142 4.04 6.25 7.62
N LYS A 143 4.65 6.13 8.81
CA LYS A 143 4.37 7.04 9.94
C LYS A 143 4.73 8.49 9.65
N ILE A 144 5.90 8.72 9.04
CA ILE A 144 6.31 10.07 8.64
C ILE A 144 5.32 10.63 7.62
N TYR A 145 4.99 9.85 6.59
CA TYR A 145 4.06 10.26 5.55
C TYR A 145 2.67 10.58 6.10
N LEU A 146 2.14 9.73 6.99
CA LEU A 146 0.84 9.97 7.63
C LEU A 146 0.86 11.23 8.50
N LYS A 147 1.95 11.48 9.23
CA LYS A 147 2.10 12.71 10.02
C LYS A 147 2.08 13.95 9.13
N GLU A 148 2.79 13.90 8.02
CA GLU A 148 2.86 14.96 7.01
C GLU A 148 1.49 15.25 6.40
N GLU A 149 0.75 14.21 6.01
CA GLU A 149 -0.61 14.34 5.46
C GLU A 149 -1.58 14.97 6.47
N ASN A 150 -1.49 14.58 7.74
CA ASN A 150 -2.33 15.14 8.79
C ASN A 150 -2.01 16.61 9.09
N GLN A 151 -0.73 16.99 9.10
CA GLN A 151 -0.32 18.38 9.26
C GLN A 151 -0.82 19.26 8.11
N LYS A 152 -0.72 18.79 6.86
CA LYS A 152 -1.31 19.49 5.70
C LYS A 152 -2.83 19.67 5.82
N LYS A 153 -3.54 18.66 6.32
CA LYS A 153 -5.00 18.74 6.55
C LYS A 153 -5.34 19.75 7.64
N GLU A 154 -4.56 19.79 8.72
CA GLU A 154 -4.73 20.74 9.81
C GLU A 154 -4.51 22.18 9.33
N ILE A 155 -3.42 22.44 8.60
CA ILE A 155 -3.14 23.75 7.99
C ILE A 155 -4.30 24.19 7.09
N LYS A 156 -4.76 23.35 6.16
CA LYS A 156 -5.92 23.66 5.30
C LYS A 156 -7.21 23.90 6.10
N GLY A 157 -7.38 23.20 7.21
CA GLY A 157 -8.52 23.38 8.11
C GLY A 157 -8.47 24.73 8.84
N LEU A 158 -7.28 25.18 9.22
CA LEU A 158 -7.05 26.49 9.83
C LEU A 158 -7.22 27.63 8.83
N GLU A 159 -6.68 27.50 7.61
CA GLU A 159 -6.87 28.47 6.52
C GLU A 159 -8.36 28.73 6.25
N LYS A 160 -9.16 27.68 6.13
CA LYS A 160 -10.62 27.81 5.95
C LYS A 160 -11.35 28.44 7.13
N LYS A 161 -10.82 28.33 8.34
CA LYS A 161 -11.40 28.99 9.51
C LYS A 161 -11.07 30.48 9.54
N ILE A 162 -9.84 30.84 9.17
CA ILE A 162 -9.42 32.23 9.04
C ILE A 162 -10.26 32.93 7.96
N GLU A 163 -10.40 32.32 6.79
CA GLU A 163 -11.22 32.85 5.68
C GLU A 163 -12.66 33.14 6.12
N LYS A 164 -13.29 32.21 6.85
CA LYS A 164 -14.65 32.42 7.40
C LYS A 164 -14.73 33.55 8.43
N LEU A 165 -13.74 33.65 9.32
CA LEU A 165 -13.70 34.72 10.32
C LEU A 165 -13.49 36.09 9.66
N GLU A 166 -12.68 36.17 8.60
CA GLU A 166 -12.51 37.39 7.82
C GLU A 166 -13.81 37.81 7.11
N GLU A 167 -14.54 36.86 6.53
CA GLU A 167 -15.87 37.11 5.94
C GLU A 167 -16.87 37.63 6.99
N GLU A 168 -16.96 36.99 8.16
CA GLU A 168 -17.84 37.39 9.27
C GLU A 168 -17.51 38.81 9.77
N LEU A 169 -16.22 39.14 9.93
CA LEU A 169 -15.78 40.48 10.35
C LEU A 169 -16.16 41.56 9.32
N VAL A 170 -16.03 41.27 8.02
CA VAL A 170 -16.42 42.19 6.95
C VAL A 170 -17.93 42.42 6.97
N GLU A 171 -18.74 41.36 7.17
CA GLU A 171 -20.19 41.48 7.30
C GLU A 171 -20.62 42.32 8.51
N GLU A 172 -19.99 42.12 9.66
CA GLU A 172 -20.23 42.92 10.88
C GLU A 172 -19.86 44.40 10.68
N GLU A 173 -18.75 44.70 10.02
CA GLU A 173 -18.35 46.09 9.71
C GLU A 173 -19.35 46.79 8.77
N ILE A 174 -19.89 46.07 7.79
CA ILE A 174 -20.89 46.60 6.86
C ILE A 174 -22.21 46.88 7.59
N GLN A 175 -22.67 45.97 8.46
CA GLN A 175 -23.88 46.19 9.26
C GLN A 175 -23.72 47.39 10.22
N ASN A 176 -22.59 47.49 10.93
CA ASN A 176 -22.35 48.59 11.85
C ASN A 176 -22.31 49.96 11.14
N LYS A 177 -21.78 50.04 9.91
CA LYS A 177 -21.82 51.26 9.09
C LYS A 177 -23.21 51.63 8.58
N GLN A 178 -24.12 50.66 8.41
CA GLN A 178 -25.50 50.93 8.00
C GLN A 178 -26.37 51.44 9.16
N ILE A 179 -26.08 51.03 10.40
CA ILE A 179 -26.83 51.44 11.60
C ILE A 179 -26.40 52.85 12.09
N SER A 180 -25.21 53.31 11.72
CA SER A 180 -24.68 54.64 12.12
C SER A 180 -25.07 55.80 11.19
N LYS A 181 -25.88 55.56 10.16
CA LYS A 181 -26.44 56.58 9.25
C LYS A 181 -27.93 56.79 9.51
#